data_AF-A5TVR3-F1
#
_entry.id   AF-A5TVR3-F1
#
_cell.length_a   1.000
_cell.length_b   1.000
_cell.length_c   1.000
_cell.angle_alpha   90.00
_cell.angle_beta   90.00
_cell.angle_gamma   90.00
#
_symmetry.space_group_name_H-M   'P 1'
#
loop_
_entity.id
_entity.type
_entity.pdbx_description
1 polymer ?
#
loop_
_entity_poly.entity_id
_entity_poly.type
_entity_poly.pdbx_seq_one_letter_code
_entity_poly.pdbx_strand_id
1 'polypeptide(L)'
;MKKVLLGLFLILGVVSFAAPKYVDKVKLQKNSYQIIQDEADVFLFGKSTEDVGLTVGIYNIQESNDMAKKISEEVKTGAPAEQKFVSSRENKRAYVNKFKANDGSYTYSIVAKKTKIKNCYISILYITAKDFKDVELDKVVDKTLNEVESYLK
;
A
#
# COMPACT_ATOMS: atom_id res chain seq x y z
N MET A 1 15.46 1.34 10.95
CA MET A 1 14.32 2.00 10.25
C MET A 1 14.81 3.29 9.61
N LYS A 2 15.18 3.25 8.32
CA LYS A 2 15.67 4.44 7.61
C LYS A 2 14.48 5.29 7.14
N LYS A 3 14.57 6.58 7.42
CA LYS A 3 13.54 7.63 7.34
C LYS A 3 12.97 7.91 5.93
N VAL A 4 13.28 7.08 4.94
CA VAL A 4 12.98 7.31 3.51
C VAL A 4 11.56 6.89 3.13
N LEU A 5 10.91 6.02 3.91
CA LEU A 5 9.61 5.44 3.53
C LEU A 5 8.40 6.37 3.76
N LEU A 6 8.56 7.43 4.56
CA LEU A 6 7.49 8.39 4.88
C LEU A 6 7.15 9.32 3.70
N GLY A 7 8.08 9.54 2.76
CA GLY A 7 7.86 10.44 1.63
C GLY A 7 6.81 9.97 0.63
N LEU A 8 6.49 8.67 0.58
CA LEU A 8 5.61 8.11 -0.45
C LEU A 8 4.10 8.29 -0.18
N PHE A 9 3.71 8.72 1.03
CA PHE A 9 2.30 8.85 1.41
C PHE A 9 1.78 10.29 1.51
N LEU A 10 2.63 11.30 1.29
CA LEU A 10 2.34 12.71 1.57
C LEU A 10 1.54 13.47 0.49
N ILE A 11 1.08 12.83 -0.60
CA ILE A 11 0.59 13.57 -1.80
C ILE A 11 -0.94 13.74 -1.86
N LEU A 12 -1.74 13.14 -0.97
CA LEU A 12 -3.21 13.23 -1.08
C LEU A 12 -3.83 14.16 -0.03
N GLY A 13 -4.04 15.42 -0.44
CA GLY A 13 -4.61 16.47 0.39
C GLY A 13 -6.15 16.55 0.40
N VAL A 14 -6.66 16.76 1.62
CA VAL A 14 -7.85 17.52 2.09
C VAL A 14 -9.25 17.14 1.58
N VAL A 15 -9.90 16.19 2.26
CA VAL A 15 -11.36 16.15 2.50
C VAL A 15 -11.68 15.46 3.82
N SER A 16 -11.74 16.23 4.92
CA SER A 16 -11.97 15.81 6.30
C SER A 16 -13.11 14.79 6.51
N PHE A 17 -12.75 13.56 6.88
CA PHE A 17 -13.62 12.59 7.55
C PHE A 17 -13.07 12.16 8.92
N ALA A 18 -13.77 11.31 9.67
CA ALA A 18 -13.18 10.70 10.88
C ALA A 18 -12.28 9.51 10.48
N ALA A 19 -11.25 9.21 11.29
CA ALA A 19 -10.46 7.98 11.17
C ALA A 19 -11.36 6.77 10.85
N PRO A 20 -10.98 5.91 9.88
CA PRO A 20 -11.91 4.93 9.34
C PRO A 20 -12.39 3.96 10.43
N LYS A 21 -13.66 4.13 10.86
CA LYS A 21 -14.31 3.29 11.89
C LYS A 21 -14.34 1.81 11.49
N TYR A 22 -14.18 1.55 10.20
CA TYR A 22 -14.15 0.24 9.59
C TYR A 22 -12.78 -0.44 9.66
N VAL A 23 -11.76 0.13 10.31
CA VAL A 23 -10.48 -0.57 10.55
C VAL A 23 -10.44 -1.16 11.97
N ASP A 24 -10.11 -2.44 12.08
CA ASP A 24 -9.87 -3.14 13.34
C ASP A 24 -8.44 -2.92 13.85
N LYS A 25 -8.26 -1.78 14.53
CA LYS A 25 -6.98 -1.36 15.12
C LYS A 25 -6.45 -2.36 16.15
N VAL A 26 -7.33 -3.00 16.92
CA VAL A 26 -6.95 -3.99 17.94
C VAL A 26 -6.37 -5.24 17.26
N LYS A 27 -7.03 -5.72 16.20
CA LYS A 27 -6.54 -6.85 15.41
C LYS A 27 -5.23 -6.53 14.68
N LEU A 28 -5.05 -5.31 14.19
CA LEU A 28 -3.78 -4.85 13.60
C LEU A 28 -2.63 -4.94 14.60
N GLN A 29 -2.78 -4.30 15.76
CA GLN A 29 -1.75 -4.27 16.80
C GLN A 29 -1.40 -5.69 17.31
N LYS A 30 -2.41 -6.56 17.47
CA LYS A 30 -2.20 -7.97 17.84
C LYS A 30 -1.36 -8.74 16.80
N ASN A 31 -1.38 -8.32 15.53
CA ASN A 31 -0.57 -8.89 14.46
C ASN A 31 0.70 -8.08 14.17
N SER A 32 1.19 -7.35 15.17
CA SER A 32 2.45 -6.60 15.14
C SER A 32 2.50 -5.43 14.15
N TYR A 33 1.34 -4.94 13.69
CA TYR A 33 1.28 -3.69 12.95
C TYR A 33 1.34 -2.49 13.89
N GLN A 34 2.10 -1.49 13.47
CA GLN A 34 2.16 -0.19 14.12
C GLN A 34 1.33 0.79 13.30
N ILE A 35 0.50 1.57 13.98
CA ILE A 35 -0.23 2.68 13.36
C ILE A 35 0.76 3.83 13.19
N ILE A 36 0.89 4.32 11.97
CA ILE A 36 1.83 5.40 11.58
C ILE A 36 1.08 6.73 11.52
N GLN A 37 -0.13 6.73 10.94
CA GLN A 37 -0.99 7.91 10.81
C GLN A 37 -2.45 7.46 10.94
N ASP A 38 -3.22 8.18 11.75
CA ASP A 38 -4.62 7.89 12.04
C ASP A 38 -5.44 9.15 11.81
N GLU A 39 -5.50 9.55 10.55
CA GLU A 39 -6.16 10.77 10.13
C GLU A 39 -7.47 10.49 9.41
N ALA A 40 -8.17 11.58 9.20
CA ALA A 40 -9.45 11.67 8.53
C ALA A 40 -9.52 10.93 7.19
N ASP A 41 -8.51 11.18 6.36
CA ASP A 41 -8.55 10.89 4.92
C ASP A 41 -7.65 9.70 4.58
N VAL A 42 -6.70 9.42 5.48
CA VAL A 42 -5.70 8.37 5.34
C VAL A 42 -5.42 7.68 6.68
N PHE A 43 -5.49 6.36 6.65
CA PHE A 43 -5.05 5.52 7.76
C PHE A 43 -3.82 4.72 7.32
N LEU A 44 -2.66 5.05 7.89
CA LEU A 44 -1.38 4.41 7.59
C LEU A 44 -0.97 3.49 8.72
N PHE A 45 -0.55 2.29 8.36
CA PHE A 45 0.02 1.34 9.28
C PHE A 45 1.07 0.49 8.59
N GLY A 46 1.98 -0.07 9.36
CA GLY A 46 3.06 -0.87 8.81
C GLY A 46 3.63 -1.87 9.78
N LYS A 47 4.35 -2.83 9.24
CA LYS A 47 5.15 -3.79 10.01
C LYS A 47 6.44 -4.07 9.24
N SER A 48 7.47 -4.48 9.95
CA SER A 48 8.70 -4.96 9.34
C SER A 48 9.12 -6.25 10.03
N THR A 49 9.56 -7.19 9.21
CA THR A 49 10.34 -8.37 9.62
C THR A 49 11.79 -8.16 9.13
N GLU A 50 12.63 -9.18 9.29
CA GLU A 50 14.00 -9.16 8.74
C GLU A 50 14.00 -9.11 7.20
N ASP A 51 13.05 -9.81 6.55
CA ASP A 51 13.04 -9.98 5.09
C ASP A 51 12.04 -9.09 4.35
N VAL A 52 11.00 -8.63 5.05
CA VAL A 52 9.86 -7.94 4.45
C VAL A 52 9.46 -6.72 5.27
N GLY A 53 9.43 -5.57 4.61
CA GLY A 53 8.76 -4.37 5.09
C GLY A 53 7.40 -4.22 4.41
N LEU A 54 6.37 -3.89 5.19
CA LEU A 54 5.03 -3.63 4.68
C LEU A 54 4.52 -2.30 5.22
N THR A 55 4.12 -1.41 4.32
CA THR A 55 3.36 -0.20 4.67
C THR A 55 2.05 -0.22 3.90
N VAL A 56 0.95 0.08 4.58
CA VAL A 56 -0.38 0.07 4.02
C VAL A 56 -1.01 1.43 4.26
N GLY A 57 -1.57 2.01 3.20
CA GLY A 57 -2.49 3.13 3.30
C GLY A 57 -3.90 2.73 2.91
N ILE A 58 -4.84 3.08 3.78
CA ILE A 58 -6.27 3.01 3.52
C ILE A 58 -6.77 4.43 3.34
N TYR A 59 -7.29 4.71 2.15
CA TYR A 59 -7.82 6.02 1.79
C TYR A 59 -9.34 5.97 1.71
N ASN A 60 -9.99 6.96 2.32
CA ASN A 60 -11.43 7.16 2.22
C ASN A 60 -11.72 8.28 1.21
N ILE A 61 -11.77 7.94 -0.08
CA ILE A 61 -11.93 8.90 -1.17
C ILE A 61 -13.25 8.63 -1.87
N GLN A 62 -13.99 9.69 -2.20
CA GLN A 62 -15.23 9.57 -2.96
C GLN A 62 -14.98 8.77 -4.25
N GLU A 63 -15.82 7.75 -4.47
CA GLU A 63 -15.70 6.87 -5.62
C GLU A 63 -15.76 7.64 -6.95
N SER A 64 -14.76 7.41 -7.80
CA SER A 64 -14.76 7.85 -9.18
C SER A 64 -14.25 6.73 -10.06
N ASN A 65 -14.65 6.73 -11.33
CA ASN A 65 -14.05 5.83 -12.32
C ASN A 65 -12.52 5.93 -12.27
N ASP A 66 -11.87 4.77 -12.31
CA ASP A 66 -10.41 4.61 -12.36
C ASP A 66 -9.62 5.16 -11.17
N MET A 67 -10.24 5.47 -10.02
CA MET A 67 -9.53 6.02 -8.86
C MET A 67 -8.36 5.13 -8.39
N ALA A 68 -8.55 3.81 -8.32
CA ALA A 68 -7.46 2.88 -7.99
C ALA A 68 -6.28 2.96 -9.00
N LYS A 69 -6.58 3.19 -10.28
CA LYS A 69 -5.56 3.37 -11.31
C LYS A 69 -4.83 4.70 -11.14
N LYS A 70 -5.56 5.77 -10.80
CA LYS A 70 -4.97 7.08 -10.49
C LYS A 70 -4.01 7.00 -9.30
N ILE A 71 -4.43 6.36 -8.20
CA ILE A 71 -3.56 6.13 -7.03
C ILE A 71 -2.29 5.36 -7.44
N SER A 72 -2.43 4.31 -8.27
CA SER A 72 -1.27 3.56 -8.78
C SER A 72 -0.30 4.46 -9.58
N GLU A 73 -0.82 5.31 -10.46
CA GLU A 73 0.03 6.24 -11.23
C GLU A 73 0.65 7.32 -10.35
N GLU A 74 -0.06 7.84 -9.35
CA GLU A 74 0.48 8.81 -8.38
C GLU A 74 1.61 8.21 -7.53
N VAL A 75 1.47 6.97 -7.06
CA VAL A 75 2.56 6.30 -6.33
C VAL A 75 3.77 6.09 -7.24
N LYS A 76 3.55 5.84 -8.53
CA LYS A 76 4.62 5.66 -9.51
C LYS A 76 5.35 6.95 -9.85
N THR A 77 4.61 8.05 -10.06
CA THR A 77 5.21 9.34 -10.41
C THR A 77 5.75 10.09 -9.19
N GLY A 78 5.18 9.85 -8.01
CA GLY A 78 5.62 10.39 -6.72
C GLY A 78 6.73 9.59 -6.04
N ALA A 79 7.23 8.53 -6.67
CA ALA A 79 8.34 7.75 -6.13
C ALA A 79 9.61 8.61 -6.01
N PRO A 80 10.33 8.56 -4.87
CA PRO A 80 11.57 9.31 -4.71
C PRO A 80 12.65 8.80 -5.66
N ALA A 81 13.63 9.64 -6.01
CA ALA A 81 14.66 9.33 -7.01
C ALA A 81 15.49 8.08 -6.65
N GLU A 82 15.59 7.73 -5.36
CA GLU A 82 16.25 6.53 -4.87
C GLU A 82 15.49 5.23 -5.17
N GLN A 83 14.20 5.32 -5.53
CA GLN A 83 13.33 4.21 -5.92
C GLN A 83 13.15 4.22 -7.45
N LYS A 84 14.08 3.60 -8.18
CA LYS A 84 14.04 3.58 -9.64
C LYS A 84 12.92 2.69 -10.14
N PHE A 85 12.01 3.24 -10.93
CA PHE A 85 10.94 2.48 -11.58
C PHE A 85 11.51 1.40 -12.52
N VAL A 86 10.96 0.19 -12.44
CA VAL A 86 11.38 -0.97 -13.24
C VAL A 86 10.29 -1.38 -14.22
N SER A 87 9.06 -1.59 -13.73
CA SER A 87 7.95 -2.04 -14.55
C SER A 87 6.59 -1.80 -13.88
N SER A 88 5.54 -1.77 -14.70
CA SER A 88 4.15 -1.83 -14.26
C SER A 88 3.51 -3.10 -14.81
N ARG A 89 2.65 -3.72 -14.01
CA ARG A 89 1.76 -4.78 -14.44
C ARG A 89 0.43 -4.68 -13.71
N GLU A 90 -0.54 -5.44 -14.17
CA GLU A 90 -1.80 -5.59 -13.46
C GLU A 90 -2.24 -7.05 -13.51
N ASN A 91 -3.00 -7.45 -12.49
CA ASN A 91 -3.73 -8.71 -12.48
C ASN A 91 -5.21 -8.42 -12.19
N LYS A 92 -6.01 -9.46 -11.93
CA LYS A 92 -7.45 -9.30 -11.67
C LYS A 92 -7.74 -8.45 -10.42
N ARG A 93 -6.83 -8.40 -9.45
CA ARG A 93 -7.04 -7.75 -8.15
C ARG A 93 -6.33 -6.42 -7.97
N ALA A 94 -5.19 -6.21 -8.61
CA ALA A 94 -4.35 -5.06 -8.33
C ALA A 94 -3.63 -4.49 -9.56
N TYR A 95 -3.30 -3.22 -9.46
CA TYR A 95 -2.21 -2.59 -10.20
C TYR A 95 -0.93 -2.77 -9.38
N VAL A 96 0.17 -3.13 -10.04
CA VAL A 96 1.46 -3.39 -9.39
C VAL A 96 2.57 -2.64 -10.10
N ASN A 97 3.26 -1.76 -9.38
CA ASN A 97 4.46 -1.08 -9.85
C ASN A 97 5.68 -1.61 -9.11
N LYS A 98 6.72 -1.97 -9.84
CA LYS A 98 7.99 -2.45 -9.31
C LYS A 98 9.02 -1.33 -9.35
N PHE A 99 9.70 -1.14 -8.23
CA PHE A 99 10.83 -0.24 -8.09
C PHE A 99 12.05 -1.00 -7.57
N LYS A 100 13.23 -0.47 -7.87
CA LYS A 100 14.50 -0.95 -7.33
C LYS A 100 15.20 0.20 -6.61
N ALA A 101 15.51 -0.03 -5.34
CA ALA A 101 16.25 0.90 -4.51
C ALA A 101 17.76 0.84 -4.82
N ASN A 102 18.48 1.91 -4.47
CA ASN A 102 19.94 1.97 -4.64
C ASN A 102 20.71 0.91 -3.83
N ASP A 103 20.16 0.42 -2.73
CA ASP A 103 20.73 -0.67 -1.92
C ASP A 103 20.42 -2.07 -2.49
N GLY A 104 19.74 -2.13 -3.64
CA GLY A 104 19.39 -3.36 -4.34
C GLY A 104 18.05 -3.97 -3.95
N SER A 105 17.37 -3.46 -2.91
CA SER A 105 16.04 -3.95 -2.53
C SER A 105 14.98 -3.61 -3.59
N TYR A 106 13.89 -4.36 -3.57
CA TYR A 106 12.73 -4.13 -4.41
C TYR A 106 11.57 -3.59 -3.59
N THR A 107 10.83 -2.65 -4.17
CA THR A 107 9.55 -2.18 -3.65
C THR A 107 8.48 -2.53 -4.67
N TYR A 108 7.45 -3.24 -4.24
CA TYR A 108 6.24 -3.47 -5.02
C TYR A 108 5.12 -2.60 -4.46
N SER A 109 4.73 -1.57 -5.20
CA SER A 109 3.51 -0.82 -4.93
C SER A 109 2.33 -1.61 -5.47
N ILE A 110 1.39 -1.98 -4.60
CA ILE A 110 0.22 -2.81 -4.89
C ILE A 110 -1.01 -1.97 -4.56
N VAL A 111 -1.80 -1.63 -5.58
CA VAL A 111 -3.05 -0.88 -5.40
C VAL A 111 -4.23 -1.76 -5.76
N ALA A 112 -5.10 -2.02 -4.78
CA ALA A 112 -6.28 -2.86 -4.97
C ALA A 112 -7.26 -2.19 -5.95
N LYS A 113 -7.70 -2.93 -6.98
CA LYS A 113 -8.68 -2.46 -7.96
C LYS A 113 -10.07 -2.28 -7.38
N LYS A 114 -10.41 -3.11 -6.38
CA LYS A 114 -11.69 -3.13 -5.67
C LYS A 114 -11.45 -3.45 -4.22
N THR A 115 -12.28 -2.91 -3.35
CA THR A 115 -12.32 -3.26 -1.92
C THR A 115 -13.77 -3.54 -1.53
N LYS A 116 -13.98 -4.22 -0.41
CA LYS A 116 -15.33 -4.55 0.09
C LYS A 116 -16.09 -3.36 0.67
N ILE A 117 -15.40 -2.23 0.92
CA ILE A 117 -15.96 -1.03 1.56
C ILE A 117 -16.06 0.07 0.51
N LYS A 118 -17.25 0.66 0.38
CA LYS A 118 -17.45 1.79 -0.55
C LYS A 118 -16.51 2.94 -0.19
N ASN A 119 -15.97 3.63 -1.21
CA ASN A 119 -15.02 4.74 -1.06
C ASN A 119 -13.68 4.37 -0.39
N CYS A 120 -13.39 3.09 -0.18
CA CYS A 120 -12.13 2.63 0.43
C CYS A 120 -11.15 2.18 -0.65
N TYR A 121 -9.94 2.74 -0.64
CA TYR A 121 -8.84 2.31 -1.51
C TYR A 121 -7.66 1.85 -0.67
N ILE A 122 -7.04 0.74 -1.09
CA ILE A 122 -5.89 0.13 -0.41
C ILE A 122 -4.68 0.29 -1.31
N SER A 123 -3.64 0.96 -0.80
CA SER A 123 -2.31 1.02 -1.41
C SER A 123 -1.30 0.39 -0.45
N ILE A 124 -0.43 -0.48 -0.97
CA ILE A 124 0.52 -1.24 -0.18
C ILE A 124 1.90 -1.10 -0.78
N LEU A 125 2.89 -0.84 0.07
CA LEU A 125 4.31 -0.94 -0.29
C LEU A 125 4.87 -2.20 0.34
N TYR A 126 5.21 -3.16 -0.51
CA TYR A 126 5.86 -4.39 -0.13
C TYR A 126 7.34 -4.30 -0.47
N ILE A 127 8.19 -4.23 0.54
CA ILE A 127 9.64 -4.06 0.41
C ILE A 127 10.31 -5.40 0.73
N THR A 128 11.21 -5.84 -0.15
CA THR A 128 11.95 -7.08 0.04
C THR A 128 13.27 -7.08 -0.73
N ALA A 129 14.23 -7.89 -0.32
CA ALA A 129 15.42 -8.16 -1.14
C ALA A 129 15.12 -9.06 -2.35
N LYS A 130 13.98 -9.75 -2.36
CA LYS A 130 13.65 -10.75 -3.38
C LYS A 130 13.04 -10.12 -4.63
N ASP A 131 13.59 -10.48 -5.79
CA ASP A 131 12.97 -10.22 -7.09
C ASP A 131 11.97 -11.33 -7.42
N PHE A 132 10.68 -11.07 -7.22
CA PHE A 132 9.62 -12.02 -7.53
C PHE A 132 9.38 -12.15 -9.03
N LYS A 133 9.24 -13.41 -9.48
CA LYS A 133 8.67 -13.73 -10.79
C LYS A 133 7.15 -13.55 -10.77
N ASP A 134 6.53 -13.31 -11.91
CA ASP A 134 5.11 -12.96 -12.03
C ASP A 134 4.14 -13.88 -11.26
N VAL A 135 4.29 -15.21 -11.42
CA VAL A 135 3.42 -16.19 -10.72
C VAL A 135 3.60 -16.14 -9.21
N GLU A 136 4.82 -15.89 -8.74
CA GLU A 136 5.08 -15.75 -7.30
C GLU A 136 4.55 -14.41 -6.78
N LEU A 137 4.75 -13.33 -7.54
CA LEU A 137 4.26 -12.01 -7.21
C LEU A 137 2.73 -11.99 -7.10
N ASP A 138 2.01 -12.69 -7.98
CA ASP A 138 0.55 -12.81 -7.88
C ASP A 138 0.10 -13.46 -6.56
N LYS A 139 0.79 -14.51 -6.11
CA LYS A 139 0.51 -15.13 -4.80
C LYS A 139 0.81 -14.17 -3.65
N VAL A 140 1.88 -13.39 -3.74
CA VAL A 140 2.23 -12.37 -2.74
C VAL A 140 1.16 -11.28 -2.69
N VAL A 141 0.73 -10.77 -3.84
CA VAL A 141 -0.37 -9.80 -3.96
C VAL A 141 -1.64 -10.35 -3.32
N ASP A 142 -2.02 -11.57 -3.65
CA ASP A 142 -3.24 -12.20 -3.11
C ASP A 142 -3.20 -12.35 -1.60
N LYS A 143 -2.11 -12.92 -1.08
CA LYS A 143 -1.93 -13.13 0.35
C LYS A 143 -1.94 -11.80 1.11
N THR A 144 -1.24 -10.80 0.59
CA THR A 144 -1.08 -9.50 1.25
C THR A 144 -2.41 -8.73 1.26
N LEU A 145 -3.14 -8.72 0.14
CA LEU A 145 -4.47 -8.10 0.09
C LEU A 145 -5.46 -8.80 1.02
N ASN A 146 -5.48 -10.14 1.02
CA ASN A 146 -6.36 -10.89 1.91
C ASN A 146 -6.06 -10.59 3.40
N GLU A 147 -4.78 -10.49 3.76
CA GLU A 147 -4.38 -10.12 5.12
C GLU A 147 -4.90 -8.71 5.47
N VAL A 148 -4.63 -7.72 4.62
CA VAL A 148 -5.04 -6.32 4.84
C VAL A 148 -6.57 -6.18 4.90
N GLU A 149 -7.29 -6.80 3.98
CA GLU A 149 -8.75 -6.79 3.93
C GLU A 149 -9.38 -7.49 5.15
N SER A 150 -8.64 -8.38 5.83
CA SER A 150 -9.09 -9.02 7.06
C SER A 150 -9.15 -8.07 8.26
N TYR A 151 -8.50 -6.90 8.16
CA TYR A 151 -8.55 -5.85 9.18
C TYR A 151 -9.67 -4.83 8.93
N LEU A 152 -10.34 -4.93 7.79
CA LEU A 152 -11.52 -4.15 7.51
C LEU A 152 -12.76 -4.84 8.13
N LYS A 153 -13.60 -4.09 8.84
CA LYS A 153 -14.86 -4.55 9.46
C LYS A 153 -16.01 -4.62 8.46
#